data_AF-A0A3M1ZZA1-F1
#
_entry.id   AF-A0A3M1ZZA1-F1
#
_cell.length_a   1.000
_cell.length_b   1.000
_cell.length_c   1.000
_cell.angle_alpha   90.00
_cell.angle_beta   90.00
_cell.angle_gamma   90.00
#
_symmetry.space_group_name_H-M   'P 1'
#
loop_
_entity.id
_entity.type
_entity.pdbx_description
1 polymer ?
#
loop_
_entity_poly.entity_id
_entity_poly.type
_entity_poly.pdbx_seq_one_letter_code
_entity_poly.pdbx_strand_id
1 'polypeptide(L)'
;MRRWWQWALLGVVWITAVFRFRALFANTFHADEALFASWARLIAVWRDPLLVTQAVDKPPLLFYLQAVFYPLFGPVMWAARLP
;
A
#
# COMPACT_ATOMS: atom_id res chain seq x y z
N MET A 1 12.86 20.32 -27.68
CA MET A 1 11.52 19.69 -27.65
C MET A 1 11.33 18.64 -26.54
N ARG A 2 12.31 17.76 -26.24
CA ARG A 2 12.16 16.69 -25.21
C ARG A 2 11.93 17.17 -23.76
N ARG A 3 12.51 18.31 -23.36
CA ARG A 3 12.50 18.80 -21.97
C ARG A 3 11.12 19.27 -21.48
N TRP A 4 10.29 19.84 -22.35
CA TRP A 4 8.95 20.32 -22.00
C TRP A 4 7.98 19.17 -21.70
N TRP A 5 8.09 18.06 -22.42
CA TRP A 5 7.33 16.84 -22.15
C TRP A 5 7.65 16.25 -20.78
N GLN A 6 8.91 16.28 -20.36
CA GLN A 6 9.31 15.79 -19.03
C GLN A 6 8.65 16.62 -17.93
N TRP A 7 8.66 17.95 -18.05
CA TRP A 7 7.98 18.82 -17.09
C TRP A 7 6.46 18.63 -17.09
N ALA A 8 5.85 18.46 -18.26
CA ALA A 8 4.42 18.15 -18.35
C ALA A 8 4.09 16.82 -17.67
N LEU A 9 4.87 15.77 -17.91
CA LEU A 9 4.69 14.45 -17.28
C LEU A 9 4.88 14.53 -15.76
N LEU A 10 5.92 15.23 -15.30
CA LEU A 10 6.12 15.48 -13.87
C LEU A 10 4.93 16.23 -13.26
N GLY A 11 4.41 17.24 -13.96
CA GLY A 11 3.22 17.96 -13.55
C GLY A 11 2.01 17.03 -13.38
N VAL A 12 1.75 16.14 -14.35
CA VAL A 12 0.67 15.16 -14.27
C VAL A 12 0.86 14.19 -13.11
N VAL A 13 2.08 13.67 -12.90
CA VAL A 13 2.40 12.78 -11.76
C VAL A 13 2.16 13.50 -10.43
N TRP A 14 2.62 14.74 -10.28
CA TRP A 14 2.40 15.51 -9.06
C TRP A 14 0.93 15.80 -8.80
N ILE A 15 0.18 16.23 -9.83
CA ILE A 15 -1.25 16.50 -9.72
C ILE A 15 -2.00 15.24 -9.27
N THR A 16 -1.74 14.10 -9.92
CA THR A 16 -2.37 12.82 -9.55
C THR A 16 -1.99 12.36 -8.14
N ALA A 17 -0.74 12.55 -7.72
CA ALA A 17 -0.29 12.24 -6.37
C ALA A 17 -1.03 13.09 -5.31
N VAL A 18 -1.15 14.40 -5.53
CA VAL A 18 -1.86 15.32 -4.63
C VAL A 18 -3.33 14.93 -4.47
N PHE A 19 -4.02 14.63 -5.58
CA PHE A 19 -5.43 14.22 -5.51
C PHE A 19 -5.62 12.87 -4.83
N ARG A 20 -4.70 11.91 -5.02
CA ARG A 20 -4.76 10.60 -4.35
C ARG A 20 -4.36 10.62 -2.89
N PHE A 21 -3.59 11.62 -2.45
CA PHE A 21 -3.12 11.73 -1.07
C PHE A 21 -4.28 11.71 -0.06
N ARG A 22 -5.38 12.42 -0.36
CA ARG A 22 -6.56 12.44 0.52
C ARG A 22 -7.21 11.06 0.68
N ALA A 23 -7.15 10.21 -0.34
CA ALA A 23 -7.74 8.87 -0.30
C ALA A 23 -7.05 7.95 0.73
N LEU A 24 -5.77 8.19 1.04
CA LEU A 24 -5.04 7.41 2.05
C LEU A 24 -5.66 7.52 3.45
N PHE A 25 -6.31 8.63 3.77
CA PHE A 25 -6.87 8.92 5.10
C PHE A 25 -8.40 8.90 5.14
N ALA A 26 -9.05 8.72 4.00
CA ALA A 26 -10.51 8.74 3.91
C ALA A 26 -11.10 7.36 4.21
N ASN A 27 -12.24 7.32 4.91
CA ASN A 27 -13.04 6.12 5.20
C ASN A 27 -12.33 5.04 6.04
N THR A 28 -13.15 4.24 6.73
CA THR A 28 -12.70 2.99 7.36
C THR A 28 -12.34 1.95 6.29
N PHE A 29 -11.55 0.94 6.66
CA PHE A 29 -11.21 -0.15 5.75
C PHE A 29 -12.44 -0.82 5.17
N HIS A 30 -12.37 -1.05 3.86
CA HIS A 30 -13.23 -2.03 3.22
C HIS A 30 -12.79 -3.46 3.60
N ALA A 31 -13.67 -4.45 3.39
CA ALA A 31 -13.40 -5.83 3.80
C ALA A 31 -12.07 -6.37 3.21
N ASP A 32 -11.83 -6.13 1.92
CA ASP A 32 -10.60 -6.53 1.25
C ASP A 32 -9.37 -5.77 1.76
N GLU A 33 -9.51 -4.47 2.02
CA GLU A 33 -8.42 -3.65 2.59
C GLU A 33 -8.00 -4.18 3.97
N ALA A 34 -8.98 -4.52 4.81
CA ALA A 34 -8.74 -5.09 6.13
C ALA A 34 -8.09 -6.47 6.05
N LEU A 35 -8.55 -7.32 5.12
CA LEU A 35 -7.97 -8.64 4.88
C LEU A 35 -6.50 -8.53 4.47
N PHE A 36 -6.18 -7.70 3.47
CA PHE A 36 -4.82 -7.52 2.99
C PHE A 36 -3.91 -6.88 4.04
N ALA A 37 -4.42 -5.87 4.76
CA ALA A 37 -3.74 -5.26 5.88
C ALA A 37 -3.37 -6.30 6.96
N SER A 38 -4.25 -7.27 7.21
CA SER A 38 -4.00 -8.33 8.18
C SER A 38 -2.86 -9.26 7.75
N TRP A 39 -2.81 -9.65 6.48
CA TRP A 39 -1.74 -10.49 5.93
C TRP A 39 -0.40 -9.76 5.91
N ALA A 40 -0.39 -8.51 5.44
CA ALA A 40 0.80 -7.67 5.47
C ALA A 40 1.33 -7.48 6.90
N ARG A 41 0.44 -7.41 7.90
CA ARG A 41 0.85 -7.35 9.31
C ARG A 41 1.49 -8.66 9.77
N LEU A 42 0.93 -9.82 9.40
CA LEU A 42 1.52 -11.13 9.72
C LEU A 42 2.93 -11.28 9.17
N ILE A 43 3.16 -10.75 7.96
CA ILE A 43 4.49 -10.69 7.33
C ILE A 43 5.41 -9.75 8.13
N ALA A 44 4.96 -8.52 8.40
CA ALA A 44 5.77 -7.49 9.07
C ALA A 44 6.23 -7.88 10.48
N VAL A 45 5.40 -8.63 11.22
CA VAL A 45 5.76 -9.13 12.56
C VAL A 45 6.45 -10.49 12.53
N TRP A 46 6.81 -11.00 11.35
CA TRP A 46 7.44 -12.30 11.14
C TRP A 46 6.65 -13.51 11.67
N ARG A 47 5.32 -13.38 11.83
CA ARG A 47 4.47 -14.44 12.38
C ARG A 47 4.11 -15.52 11.37
N ASP A 48 3.79 -15.11 10.14
CA ASP A 48 3.58 -16.02 9.01
C ASP A 48 4.07 -15.35 7.72
N PRO A 49 5.40 -15.25 7.53
CA PRO A 49 5.98 -14.51 6.41
C PRO A 49 5.57 -15.05 5.04
N LEU A 50 5.34 -16.36 4.94
CA LEU A 50 4.97 -17.04 3.70
C LEU A 50 3.45 -17.20 3.54
N LEU A 51 2.66 -16.70 4.50
CA LEU A 51 1.20 -16.79 4.53
C LEU A 51 0.67 -18.23 4.38
N VAL A 52 1.39 -19.22 4.91
CA VAL A 52 1.06 -20.66 4.75
C VAL A 52 -0.24 -21.00 5.49
N THR A 53 -0.55 -20.27 6.55
CA THR A 53 -1.76 -20.49 7.35
C THR A 53 -2.98 -19.75 6.82
N GLN A 54 -2.82 -18.95 5.76
CA GLN A 54 -3.86 -18.08 5.21
C GLN A 54 -4.37 -18.60 3.87
N ALA A 55 -5.68 -18.47 3.64
CA ALA A 55 -6.29 -18.81 2.35
C ALA A 55 -6.04 -17.70 1.33
N VAL A 56 -4.81 -17.64 0.81
CA VAL A 56 -4.38 -16.63 -0.15
C VAL A 56 -4.71 -17.07 -1.58
N ASP A 57 -5.73 -16.43 -2.16
CA ASP A 57 -6.15 -16.67 -3.56
C ASP A 57 -5.40 -15.77 -4.58
N LYS A 58 -4.81 -14.67 -4.11
CA LYS A 58 -4.14 -13.66 -4.96
C LYS A 58 -2.62 -13.71 -4.80
N PRO A 59 -1.84 -13.38 -5.85
CA PRO A 59 -0.38 -13.34 -5.74
C PRO A 59 0.07 -12.34 -4.65
N PRO A 60 1.06 -12.69 -3.81
CA PRO A 60 1.26 -12.02 -2.52
C PRO A 60 2.08 -10.73 -2.58
N LEU A 61 2.50 -10.26 -3.77
CA LEU A 61 3.41 -9.13 -3.93
C LEU A 61 2.94 -7.87 -3.18
N LEU A 62 1.65 -7.56 -3.27
CA LEU A 62 1.06 -6.41 -2.58
C LEU A 62 1.26 -6.50 -1.06
N PHE A 63 1.06 -7.67 -0.46
CA PHE A 63 1.14 -7.83 1.00
C PHE A 63 2.57 -7.70 1.50
N TYR A 64 3.55 -8.13 0.70
CA TYR A 64 4.97 -7.96 1.02
C TYR A 64 5.40 -6.51 0.93
N LEU A 65 4.95 -5.78 -0.09
CA LEU A 65 5.25 -4.36 -0.21
C LEU A 65 4.61 -3.57 0.95
N GLN A 66 3.32 -3.82 1.23
CA GLN A 66 2.61 -3.25 2.39
C GLN A 66 3.34 -3.53 3.71
N ALA A 67 3.88 -4.75 3.86
CA ALA A 67 4.59 -5.15 5.09
C ALA A 67 5.83 -4.30 5.39
N VAL A 68 6.49 -3.74 4.36
CA VAL A 68 7.66 -2.86 4.54
C VAL A 68 7.31 -1.58 5.29
N PHE A 69 6.06 -1.11 5.19
CA PHE A 69 5.63 0.15 5.77
C PHE A 69 5.21 0.06 7.24
N TYR A 70 4.85 -1.13 7.73
CA TYR A 70 4.47 -1.32 9.14
C TYR A 70 5.60 -1.06 10.14
N PRO A 71 6.85 -1.49 9.91
CA PRO A 71 7.98 -1.12 10.77
C PRO A 71 8.28 0.39 10.78
N LEU A 72 7.95 1.10 9.69
CA LEU A 72 8.25 2.53 9.55
C LEU A 72 7.20 3.41 10.24
N PHE A 73 5.93 3.03 10.17
CA PHE A 73 4.81 3.88 10.59
C PHE A 73 3.91 3.25 11.67
N GLY A 74 4.12 1.98 12.01
CA GLY A 74 3.27 1.21 12.90
C GLY A 74 1.97 0.73 12.23
N PRO A 75 1.10 0.02 12.98
CA PRO A 75 -0.13 -0.58 12.47
C PRO A 75 -1.27 0.44 12.31
N VAL A 76 -1.04 1.47 11.50
CA VAL A 76 -2.01 2.54 11.21
C VAL A 76 -2.68 2.31 9.85
N MET A 77 -3.95 2.74 9.73
CA MET A 77 -4.77 2.42 8.54
C MET A 77 -4.16 2.90 7.22
N TRP A 78 -3.61 4.12 7.21
CA TRP A 78 -3.03 4.70 6.00
C TRP A 78 -1.73 4.01 5.59
N ALA A 79 -0.96 3.43 6.53
CA ALA A 79 0.25 2.67 6.20
C ALA A 79 -0.09 1.38 5.46
N ALA A 80 -1.21 0.75 5.79
CA ALA A 80 -1.71 -0.42 5.06
C ALA A 80 -2.25 -0.08 3.65
N ARG A 81 -2.41 1.21 3.32
CA ARG A 81 -2.81 1.67 1.98
C ARG A 81 -1.61 2.06 1.12
N LEU A 82 -0.41 2.07 1.70
CA LEU A 82 0.82 2.13 0.91
C LEU A 82 1.03 0.78 0.22
N PRO A 83 1.66 0.78 -0.97
CA PRO A 83 1.83 -0.44 -1.76
C PRO A 83 2.55 -1.52 -1.00
#